data_AF-A0A075G566-F1
#
_entry.id   AF-A0A075G566-F1
#
_cell.length_a   1.000
_cell.length_b   1.000
_cell.length_c   1.000
_cell.angle_alpha   90.00
_cell.angle_beta   90.00
_cell.angle_gamma   90.00
#
_symmetry.space_group_name_H-M   'P 1'
#
loop_
_entity.id
_entity.type
_entity.pdbx_description
1 polymer ?
#
loop_
_entity_poly.entity_id
_entity_poly.type
_entity_poly.pdbx_seq_one_letter_code
_entity_poly.pdbx_strand_id
1 'polypeptide(L)'
;MPKLIFLIAPGFYKDPEKLKLAVDLSRITFPFLFFICIASFFGAILNSYNKFAAAAAAPIILNVILIGSLFLSQWLDISYVLTLSYAVSLSGFLQLLILLFFC
;
A
#
# COMPACT_ATOMS: atom_id res chain seq x y z
N MET A 1 2.65 -7.18 14.44
CA MET A 1 3.18 -5.94 15.06
C MET A 1 2.21 -5.36 16.09
N PRO A 2 1.92 -6.06 17.21
CA PRO A 2 0.97 -5.53 18.20
C PRO A 2 1.50 -4.26 18.90
N LYS A 3 2.78 -4.25 19.32
CA LYS A 3 3.41 -3.13 20.04
C LYS A 3 3.42 -1.80 19.27
N LEU A 4 3.51 -1.86 17.95
CA LEU A 4 3.57 -0.68 17.08
C LEU A 4 2.17 -0.05 16.91
N ILE A 5 1.15 -0.89 16.78
CA ILE A 5 -0.26 -0.42 16.73
C ILE A 5 -0.71 0.07 18.10
N PHE A 6 -0.22 -0.54 19.17
CA PHE A 6 -0.41 -0.05 20.54
C PHE A 6 0.14 1.38 20.73
N LEU A 7 1.23 1.74 20.05
CA LEU A 7 1.79 3.10 20.10
C LEU A 7 1.00 4.08 19.21
N ILE A 8 0.61 3.66 18.00
CA ILE A 8 -0.05 4.54 17.01
C ILE A 8 -1.54 4.74 17.32
N ALA A 9 -2.23 3.70 17.80
CA ALA A 9 -3.67 3.68 18.01
C ALA A 9 -4.03 3.26 19.45
N PRO A 10 -3.69 4.06 20.47
CA PRO A 10 -4.02 3.75 21.85
C PRO A 10 -5.53 3.71 22.10
N GLY A 11 -6.36 4.33 21.26
CA GLY A 11 -7.82 4.23 21.36
C GLY A 11 -8.37 2.79 21.24
N PHE A 12 -7.61 1.86 20.64
CA PHE A 12 -8.05 0.48 20.42
C PHE A 12 -7.82 -0.44 21.63
N TYR A 13 -7.20 0.04 22.72
CA TYR A 13 -7.03 -0.76 23.95
C TYR A 13 -8.36 -1.22 24.56
N LYS A 14 -9.44 -0.45 24.36
CA LYS A 14 -10.76 -0.73 24.95
C LYS A 14 -11.53 -1.83 24.21
N ASP A 15 -11.17 -2.12 22.96
CA ASP A 15 -11.84 -3.12 22.10
C ASP A 15 -10.81 -4.12 21.55
N PRO A 16 -10.62 -5.29 22.20
CA PRO A 16 -9.60 -6.26 21.80
C PRO A 16 -9.80 -6.82 20.39
N GLU A 17 -11.05 -6.92 19.90
CA GLU A 17 -11.34 -7.36 18.54
C GLU A 17 -10.90 -6.36 17.47
N LYS A 18 -11.13 -5.07 17.69
CA LYS A 18 -10.66 -4.00 16.79
C LYS A 18 -9.14 -3.94 16.74
N LEU A 19 -8.49 -4.10 17.88
CA LEU A 19 -7.03 -4.17 17.95
C LEU A 19 -6.50 -5.36 17.14
N LYS A 20 -7.11 -6.55 17.29
CA LYS A 20 -6.71 -7.73 16.52
C LYS A 20 -6.88 -7.51 15.02
N LEU A 21 -8.02 -6.97 14.59
CA LEU A 21 -8.28 -6.62 13.19
C LEU A 21 -7.22 -5.65 12.66
N ALA A 22 -6.94 -4.54 13.37
CA ALA A 22 -5.94 -3.57 12.96
C ALA A 22 -4.55 -4.20 12.84
N VAL A 23 -4.19 -5.11 13.76
CA VAL A 23 -2.94 -5.87 13.72
C VAL A 23 -2.84 -6.76 12.49
N ASP A 24 -3.91 -7.43 12.12
CA ASP A 24 -3.92 -8.33 10.97
C ASP A 24 -3.86 -7.55 9.65
N LEU A 25 -4.68 -6.50 9.50
CA LEU A 25 -4.66 -5.63 8.31
C LEU A 25 -3.29 -4.95 8.13
N SER A 26 -2.70 -4.46 9.22
CA SER A 26 -1.38 -3.83 9.17
C SER A 26 -0.27 -4.80 8.78
N ARG A 27 -0.38 -6.09 9.14
CA ARG A 27 0.58 -7.10 8.66
C ARG A 27 0.44 -7.33 7.16
N ILE A 28 -0.80 -7.32 6.65
CA ILE A 28 -1.08 -7.48 5.22
C ILE A 28 -0.56 -6.28 4.43
N THR A 29 -0.70 -5.06 4.95
CA THR A 29 -0.23 -3.84 4.28
C THR A 29 1.27 -3.57 4.48
N PHE A 30 1.93 -4.17 5.47
CA PHE A 30 3.35 -3.92 5.75
C PHE A 30 4.30 -4.09 4.55
N PRO A 31 4.17 -5.13 3.69
CA PRO A 31 5.01 -5.27 2.49
C PRO A 31 4.97 -4.07 1.56
N PHE A 32 3.87 -3.31 1.52
CA PHE A 32 3.79 -2.07 0.76
C PHE A 32 4.92 -1.11 1.11
N LEU A 33 5.24 -0.97 2.41
CA LEU A 33 6.28 -0.06 2.88
C LEU A 33 7.65 -0.43 2.31
N PHE A 34 7.96 -1.72 2.23
CA PHE A 34 9.22 -2.18 1.64
C PHE A 34 9.30 -1.81 0.15
N PHE A 35 8.24 -2.10 -0.62
CA PHE A 35 8.22 -1.81 -2.05
C PHE A 35 8.25 -0.31 -2.35
N ILE A 36 7.50 0.50 -1.60
CA ILE A 36 7.42 1.95 -1.85
C ILE A 36 8.73 2.66 -1.49
N CYS A 37 9.48 2.19 -0.48
CA CYS A 37 10.81 2.73 -0.17
C CYS A 37 11.78 2.53 -1.33
N ILE A 38 11.80 1.33 -1.93
CA ILE A 38 12.67 1.03 -3.08
C ILE A 38 12.18 1.78 -4.33
N ALA A 39 10.87 1.81 -4.56
CA ALA A 39 10.26 2.57 -5.66
C ALA A 39 10.64 4.06 -5.56
N SER A 40 10.56 4.66 -4.38
CA SER A 40 10.96 6.06 -4.14
C SER A 40 12.45 6.29 -4.41
N PHE A 41 13.31 5.34 -4.07
CA PHE A 41 14.73 5.40 -4.41
C PHE A 41 14.97 5.44 -5.92
N PHE A 42 14.33 4.56 -6.70
CA PHE A 42 14.39 4.61 -8.17
C PHE A 42 13.78 5.89 -8.75
N GLY A 43 12.69 6.38 -8.14
CA GLY A 43 12.11 7.68 -8.49
C GLY A 43 13.11 8.84 -8.32
N ALA A 44 13.93 8.82 -7.27
CA ALA A 44 14.98 9.81 -7.06
C ALA A 44 16.09 9.71 -8.11
N ILE A 45 16.50 8.50 -8.51
CA ILE A 45 17.45 8.28 -9.60
C ILE A 45 16.91 8.85 -10.92
N LEU A 46 15.67 8.50 -11.27
CA LEU A 46 14.99 9.01 -12.47
C LEU A 46 14.92 10.55 -12.50
N ASN A 47 14.63 11.17 -11.35
CA ASN A 47 14.63 12.62 -11.22
C ASN A 47 16.01 13.23 -11.49
N SER A 48 17.10 12.57 -11.08
CA SER A 48 18.47 12.99 -11.41
C SER A 48 18.76 12.95 -12.92
N TYR A 49 18.08 12.08 -13.68
CA TYR A 49 18.17 12.01 -15.13
C TYR A 49 17.14 12.89 -15.86
N ASN A 50 16.50 13.83 -15.15
CA ASN A 50 15.42 14.69 -15.65
C ASN A 50 14.17 13.93 -16.14
N LYS A 51 14.02 12.65 -15.79
CA LYS A 51 12.83 11.81 -16.11
C LYS A 51 11.74 11.97 -15.03
N PHE A 52 11.27 13.19 -14.79
CA PHE A 52 10.32 13.49 -13.71
C PHE A 52 8.93 12.88 -13.89
N ALA A 53 8.47 12.74 -15.15
CA ALA A 53 7.13 12.25 -15.44
C ALA A 53 6.91 10.80 -14.97
N ALA A 54 7.90 9.92 -15.16
CA ALA A 54 7.82 8.54 -14.73
C ALA A 54 7.74 8.42 -13.20
N ALA A 55 8.58 9.18 -12.48
CA ALA A 55 8.57 9.21 -11.02
C ALA A 55 7.25 9.80 -10.46
N ALA A 56 6.73 10.87 -11.08
CA ALA A 56 5.48 11.51 -10.68
C ALA A 56 4.23 10.67 -10.99
N ALA A 57 4.28 9.80 -11.98
CA ALA A 57 3.17 8.94 -12.35
C ALA A 57 3.00 7.71 -11.43
N ALA A 58 4.02 7.33 -10.64
CA ALA A 58 3.95 6.13 -9.81
C ALA A 58 2.74 6.09 -8.84
N PRO A 59 2.37 7.17 -8.12
CA PRO A 59 1.20 7.16 -7.24
C PRO A 59 -0.15 6.97 -7.96
N ILE A 60 -0.23 7.17 -9.28
CA ILE A 60 -1.46 6.92 -10.05
C ILE A 60 -1.82 5.44 -9.97
N ILE A 61 -0.82 4.55 -10.00
CA ILE A 61 -1.00 3.10 -9.94
C ILE A 61 -1.69 2.68 -8.64
N LEU A 62 -1.28 3.26 -7.49
CA LEU A 62 -1.94 3.04 -6.20
C LEU A 62 -3.43 3.37 -6.28
N ASN A 63 -3.76 4.56 -6.75
CA ASN A 63 -5.14 5.02 -6.82
C ASN A 63 -6.00 4.14 -7.73
N VAL A 64 -5.50 3.81 -8.93
CA VAL A 64 -6.20 2.94 -9.89
C VAL A 64 -6.46 1.56 -9.30
N ILE A 65 -5.47 0.97 -8.64
CA ILE A 65 -5.61 -0.36 -8.01
C ILE A 65 -6.60 -0.31 -6.85
N LEU A 66 -6.56 0.73 -6.01
CA LEU A 66 -7.50 0.87 -4.90
C LEU A 66 -8.94 1.02 -5.39
N ILE A 67 -9.18 1.91 -6.35
CA ILE A 67 -10.50 2.11 -6.95
C ILE A 67 -10.98 0.81 -7.62
N GLY A 68 -10.13 0.16 -8.42
CA GLY A 68 -10.44 -1.12 -9.05
C GLY A 68 -10.75 -2.22 -8.05
N SER A 69 -10.05 -2.25 -6.92
CA SER A 69 -10.29 -3.23 -5.85
C SER A 69 -11.65 -3.04 -5.17
N LEU A 70 -12.16 -1.80 -5.07
CA LEU A 70 -13.49 -1.55 -4.53
C LEU A 70 -14.58 -2.11 -5.44
N PHE A 71 -14.47 -1.86 -6.75
CA PHE A 71 -15.40 -2.45 -7.73
C PHE A 71 -15.34 -3.97 -7.73
N LEU A 72 -14.13 -4.54 -7.65
CA LEU A 72 -13.95 -6.00 -7.58
C LEU A 72 -14.56 -6.58 -6.30
N SER A 73 -14.35 -5.92 -5.15
CA SER A 73 -14.90 -6.35 -3.86
C SER A 73 -16.43 -6.31 -3.87
N GLN A 74 -17.02 -5.29 -4.50
CA GLN A 74 -18.46 -5.18 -4.67
C GLN A 74 -19.02 -6.28 -5.58
N TRP A 75 -18.30 -6.64 -6.64
CA TRP A 75 -18.76 -7.68 -7.58
C TRP A 75 -18.66 -9.10 -7.02
N LEU A 76 -17.66 -9.37 -6.18
CA LEU A 76 -17.43 -10.68 -5.57
C LEU A 76 -18.07 -10.84 -4.17
N ASP A 77 -18.70 -9.79 -3.65
CA ASP A 77 -19.31 -9.74 -2.30
C ASP A 77 -18.33 -10.13 -1.17
N ILE A 78 -17.07 -9.69 -1.31
CA ILE A 78 -15.98 -9.94 -0.35
C ILE A 78 -15.79 -8.70 0.53
N SER A 79 -15.19 -8.88 1.72
CA SER A 79 -14.85 -7.78 2.63
C SER A 79 -13.98 -6.70 1.97
N TYR A 80 -14.53 -5.49 1.85
CA TYR A 80 -13.84 -4.31 1.32
C TYR A 80 -12.50 -4.04 2.00
N VAL A 81 -12.47 -4.17 3.33
CA VAL A 81 -11.29 -3.84 4.14
C VAL A 81 -10.13 -4.80 3.87
N LEU A 82 -10.44 -6.09 3.71
CA LEU A 82 -9.44 -7.11 3.38
C LEU A 82 -8.94 -6.94 1.95
N THR A 83 -9.85 -6.74 1.00
CA THR A 83 -9.52 -6.51 -0.42
C THR A 83 -8.63 -5.27 -0.59
N LEU A 84 -8.96 -4.16 0.05
CA LEU A 84 -8.13 -2.94 0.06
C LEU A 84 -6.74 -3.19 0.64
N SER A 85 -6.64 -3.97 1.72
CA SER A 85 -5.34 -4.24 2.37
C SER A 85 -4.39 -5.01 1.44
N TYR A 86 -4.91 -6.00 0.71
CA TYR A 86 -4.14 -6.71 -0.31
C TYR A 86 -3.82 -5.81 -1.52
N ALA A 87 -4.78 -4.99 -1.95
CA ALA A 87 -4.62 -4.08 -3.08
C ALA A 87 -3.49 -3.06 -2.84
N VAL A 88 -3.38 -2.52 -1.62
CA VAL A 88 -2.28 -1.63 -1.23
C VAL A 88 -0.93 -2.33 -1.39
N SER A 89 -0.75 -3.52 -0.82
CA SER A 89 0.51 -4.27 -0.95
C SER A 89 0.87 -4.60 -2.40
N LEU A 90 -0.12 -5.02 -3.19
CA LEU A 90 0.06 -5.29 -4.62
C LEU A 90 0.47 -4.03 -5.39
N SER A 91 -0.13 -2.89 -5.06
CA SER A 91 0.18 -1.62 -5.74
C SER A 91 1.61 -1.15 -5.51
N GLY A 92 2.17 -1.36 -4.33
CA GLY A 92 3.57 -1.03 -4.05
C GLY A 92 4.52 -1.84 -4.92
N PHE A 93 4.24 -3.14 -5.05
CA PHE A 93 5.00 -4.04 -5.94
C PHE A 93 4.92 -3.59 -7.40
N LEU A 94 3.73 -3.26 -7.90
CA LEU A 94 3.54 -2.79 -9.28
C LEU A 94 4.22 -1.43 -9.53
N GLN A 95 4.18 -0.51 -8.57
CA GLN A 95 4.93 0.76 -8.64
C GLN A 95 6.42 0.53 -8.78
N LEU A 96 6.98 -0.39 -7.98
CA LEU A 96 8.38 -0.76 -8.07
C LEU A 96 8.73 -1.32 -9.44
N LEU A 97 7.95 -2.27 -9.97
CA LEU A 97 8.18 -2.86 -11.29
C LEU A 97 8.16 -1.81 -12.41
N ILE A 98 7.21 -0.87 -12.34
CA ILE A 98 7.08 0.19 -13.35
C ILE A 98 8.28 1.14 -13.29
N LEU A 99 8.67 1.60 -12.10
CA LEU A 99 9.84 2.48 -11.98
C LEU A 99 11.14 1.78 -12.37
N LEU A 100 11.29 0.48 -12.06
CA LEU A 100 12.41 -0.33 -12.53
C LEU A 100 12.46 -0.42 -14.06
N PHE A 101 11.32 -0.54 -14.74
CA PHE A 101 11.25 -0.59 -16.19
C PHE A 101 11.64 0.75 -16.85
N PHE A 102 11.31 1.88 -16.23
CA PHE A 102 11.61 3.22 -16.75
C PHE A 102 13.03 3.71 -16.46
N CYS A 103 13.66 3.16 -15.41
CA CYS A 103 15.01 3.52 -14.98
C CYS A 103 16.02 3.19 -16.07
#